data_AF-A0A317MV71-F1
#
_entry.id   AF-A0A317MV71-F1
#
_cell.length_a   1.000
_cell.length_b   1.000
_cell.length_c   1.000
_cell.angle_alpha   90.00
_cell.angle_beta   90.00
_cell.angle_gamma   90.00
#
_symmetry.space_group_name_H-M   'P 1'
#
loop_
_entity.id
_entity.type
_entity.pdbx_description
1 polymer ?
#
loop_
_entity_poly.entity_id
_entity_poly.type
_entity_poly.pdbx_seq_one_letter_code
_entity_poly.pdbx_strand_id
1 'polypeptide(L)'
;MVFDVGETLIDETRIFARWADRFAIPHMAFFGTIGAVIASGGTLTDGFRLLVPGFDLDAESARWRAEDPEGAREHFDERDLYSDVRPAFKTMNEAGLSLVIAGNQPPEAGPTLDAMGLGVDGIGISDVWGTQKPEPEFFDRVLELADRVRPGVTAGEILYVGDRVDNDVLPARRAGMRTALLRRGIYGYRHAATPDAERADVVVDDLHQLSDWISDQG
;
A
#
# COMPACT_ATOMS: atom_id res chain seq x y z
N MET A 1 1.04 6.64 -13.64
CA MET A 1 0.73 6.67 -12.20
C MET A 1 1.26 5.40 -11.56
N VAL A 2 1.75 5.48 -10.33
CA VAL A 2 2.25 4.33 -9.57
C VAL A 2 1.46 4.24 -8.27
N PHE A 3 0.91 3.08 -7.95
CA PHE A 3 0.09 2.86 -6.76
C PHE A 3 0.79 1.90 -5.81
N ASP A 4 0.81 2.24 -4.52
CA ASP A 4 1.11 1.27 -3.46
C ASP A 4 0.02 0.18 -3.38
N VAL A 5 0.24 -0.86 -2.56
CA VAL A 5 -0.64 -2.02 -2.43
C VAL A 5 -1.48 -1.94 -1.15
N GLY A 6 -0.86 -2.09 0.02
CA GLY A 6 -1.55 -2.14 1.32
C GLY A 6 -2.14 -0.77 1.66
N GLU A 7 -3.41 -0.75 2.04
CA GLU A 7 -4.17 0.46 2.34
C GLU A 7 -4.21 1.51 1.20
N THR A 8 -3.81 1.11 -0.01
CA THR A 8 -3.93 1.90 -1.24
C THR A 8 -4.78 1.19 -2.28
N LEU A 9 -4.62 -0.10 -2.50
CA LEU A 9 -5.52 -0.90 -3.34
C LEU A 9 -6.24 -1.95 -2.50
N ILE A 10 -5.55 -2.49 -1.50
CA ILE A 10 -6.02 -3.55 -0.63
C ILE A 10 -6.42 -2.97 0.73
N ASP A 11 -7.68 -3.17 1.12
CA ASP A 11 -8.17 -3.00 2.48
C ASP A 11 -7.65 -4.17 3.34
N GLU A 12 -6.69 -3.88 4.22
CA GLU A 12 -6.04 -4.92 5.02
C GLU A 12 -6.87 -5.34 6.24
N THR A 13 -8.09 -4.78 6.42
CA THR A 13 -8.98 -5.09 7.54
C THR A 13 -9.18 -6.60 7.71
N ARG A 14 -9.45 -7.34 6.62
CA ARG A 14 -9.62 -8.79 6.68
C ARG A 14 -8.33 -9.54 7.03
N ILE A 15 -7.17 -9.00 6.65
CA ILE A 15 -5.86 -9.60 6.95
C ILE A 15 -5.60 -9.48 8.46
N PHE A 16 -5.75 -8.28 9.01
CA PHE A 16 -5.56 -8.04 10.45
C PHE A 16 -6.64 -8.69 11.32
N ALA A 17 -7.88 -8.79 10.84
CA ALA A 17 -8.92 -9.55 11.53
C ALA A 17 -8.54 -11.03 11.69
N ARG A 18 -7.93 -11.65 10.66
CA ARG A 18 -7.45 -13.04 10.76
C ARG A 18 -6.29 -13.19 11.76
N TRP A 19 -5.41 -12.19 11.86
CA TRP A 19 -4.40 -12.16 12.92
C TRP A 19 -5.04 -12.10 14.32
N ALA A 20 -6.07 -11.26 14.51
CA ALA A 20 -6.81 -11.19 15.76
C ALA A 20 -7.48 -12.54 16.10
N ASP A 21 -8.14 -13.16 15.11
CA ASP A 21 -8.79 -14.47 15.25
C ASP A 21 -7.80 -15.57 15.61
N ARG A 22 -6.62 -15.59 14.96
CA ARG A 22 -5.55 -16.56 15.24
C ARG A 22 -5.10 -16.56 16.69
N PHE A 23 -5.11 -15.39 17.33
CA PHE A 23 -4.74 -15.24 18.74
C PHE A 23 -5.95 -15.20 19.70
N ALA A 24 -7.16 -15.43 19.18
CA ALA A 24 -8.42 -15.31 19.93
C ALA A 24 -8.59 -13.96 20.65
N ILE A 25 -8.13 -12.88 20.01
CA ILE A 25 -8.23 -11.51 20.52
C ILE A 25 -9.46 -10.84 19.89
N PRO A 26 -10.37 -10.24 20.67
CA PRO A 26 -11.48 -9.48 20.12
C PRO A 26 -11.00 -8.38 19.16
N HIS A 27 -11.59 -8.29 17.97
CA HIS A 27 -11.17 -7.34 16.92
C HIS A 27 -11.05 -5.90 17.43
N MET A 28 -12.05 -5.43 18.21
CA MET A 28 -12.02 -4.08 18.80
C MET A 28 -10.76 -3.86 19.67
N ALA A 29 -10.37 -4.85 20.48
CA ALA A 29 -9.18 -4.76 21.31
C ALA A 29 -7.90 -4.81 20.46
N PHE A 30 -7.87 -5.67 19.44
CA PHE A 30 -6.73 -5.80 18.54
C PHE A 30 -6.45 -4.50 17.77
N PHE A 31 -7.44 -4.01 17.01
CA PHE A 31 -7.31 -2.79 16.22
C PHE A 31 -7.06 -1.56 17.10
N GLY A 32 -7.81 -1.42 18.21
CA GLY A 32 -7.65 -0.30 19.12
C GLY A 32 -6.26 -0.25 19.76
N THR A 33 -5.71 -1.41 20.14
CA THR A 33 -4.37 -1.48 20.74
C THR A 33 -3.28 -1.18 19.73
N ILE A 34 -3.34 -1.74 18.53
CA ILE A 34 -2.37 -1.44 17.47
C ILE A 34 -2.41 0.06 17.13
N GLY A 35 -3.61 0.62 16.93
CA GLY A 35 -3.78 2.05 16.68
C GLY A 35 -3.19 2.93 17.78
N ALA A 36 -3.39 2.57 19.06
CA ALA A 36 -2.84 3.31 20.20
C ALA A 36 -1.31 3.25 20.27
N VAL A 37 -0.70 2.09 19.98
CA VAL A 37 0.76 1.92 19.96
C VAL A 37 1.37 2.77 18.84
N ILE A 38 0.81 2.71 17.63
CA ILE A 38 1.29 3.50 16.51
C ILE A 38 1.15 5.01 16.79
N ALA A 39 0.02 5.44 17.35
CA ALA A 39 -0.20 6.84 17.74
C ALA A 39 0.81 7.34 18.80
N SER A 40 1.39 6.42 19.58
CA SER A 40 2.41 6.73 20.60
C SER A 40 3.84 6.67 20.06
N GLY A 41 4.01 6.51 18.74
CA GLY A 41 5.32 6.42 18.08
C GLY A 41 5.89 5.00 17.99
N GLY A 42 5.13 3.97 18.37
CA GLY A 42 5.52 2.57 18.20
C GLY A 42 5.25 2.06 16.79
N THR A 43 5.68 0.83 16.53
CA THR A 43 5.44 0.14 15.26
C THR A 43 4.20 -0.77 15.34
N LEU A 44 3.75 -1.23 14.17
CA LEU A 44 2.72 -2.27 14.09
C LEU A 44 3.13 -3.53 14.87
N THR A 45 4.37 -3.98 14.72
CA THR A 45 4.91 -5.15 15.44
C THR A 45 4.96 -4.94 16.95
N ASP A 46 5.19 -3.71 17.45
CA ASP A 46 5.10 -3.42 18.88
C ASP A 46 3.67 -3.58 19.41
N GLY A 47 2.67 -3.25 18.58
CA GLY A 47 1.26 -3.52 18.86
C GLY A 47 0.96 -5.02 19.01
N PHE A 48 1.50 -5.84 18.10
CA PHE A 48 1.41 -7.29 18.23
C PHE A 48 2.11 -7.81 19.49
N ARG A 49 3.32 -7.33 19.82
CA ARG A 49 4.05 -7.77 21.03
C ARG A 49 3.36 -7.35 22.33
N LEU A 50 2.65 -6.23 22.32
CA LEU A 50 1.86 -5.79 23.47
C LEU A 50 0.67 -6.72 23.73
N LEU A 51 0.04 -7.22 22.66
CA LEU A 51 -1.10 -8.13 22.74
C LEU A 51 -0.68 -9.60 22.97
N VAL A 52 0.43 -10.00 22.35
CA VAL A 52 0.98 -11.37 22.35
C VAL A 52 2.44 -11.30 22.79
N PRO A 53 2.73 -11.48 24.09
CA PRO A 53 4.10 -11.42 24.60
C PRO A 53 5.03 -12.39 23.90
N GLY A 54 6.17 -11.88 23.42
CA GLY A 54 7.14 -12.68 22.66
C GLY A 54 6.79 -12.92 21.19
N PHE A 55 5.80 -12.20 20.65
CA PHE A 55 5.46 -12.27 19.23
C PHE A 55 6.68 -11.99 18.33
N ASP A 56 6.87 -12.91 17.39
CA ASP A 56 7.85 -12.85 16.31
C ASP A 56 7.12 -13.17 15.01
N LEU A 57 7.11 -12.20 14.07
CA LEU A 57 6.30 -12.28 12.86
C LEU A 57 6.73 -13.45 11.96
N ASP A 58 8.03 -13.65 11.79
CA ASP A 58 8.57 -14.67 10.90
C ASP A 58 8.30 -16.08 11.43
N ALA A 59 8.56 -16.30 12.73
CA ALA A 59 8.28 -17.57 13.38
C ALA A 59 6.78 -17.89 13.37
N GLU A 60 5.93 -16.89 13.59
CA GLU A 60 4.49 -17.08 13.61
C GLU A 60 3.90 -17.31 12.21
N SER A 61 4.34 -16.55 11.19
CA SER A 61 3.96 -16.79 9.79
C SER A 61 4.39 -18.18 9.34
N ALA A 62 5.62 -18.60 9.69
CA ALA A 62 6.10 -19.96 9.38
C ALA A 62 5.23 -21.04 10.02
N ARG A 63 4.85 -20.86 11.31
CA ARG A 63 3.93 -21.77 12.00
C ARG A 63 2.55 -21.79 11.34
N TRP A 64 2.00 -20.63 11.01
CA TRP A 64 0.68 -20.52 10.39
C TRP A 64 0.65 -21.21 9.02
N ARG A 65 1.70 -21.03 8.21
CA ARG A 65 1.86 -21.70 6.92
C ARG A 65 1.93 -23.23 7.05
N ALA A 66 2.55 -23.75 8.11
CA ALA A 66 2.59 -25.19 8.36
C ALA A 66 1.25 -25.77 8.82
N GLU A 67 0.48 -25.02 9.62
CA GLU A 67 -0.81 -25.43 10.17
C GLU A 67 -1.94 -25.37 9.14
N ASP A 68 -1.91 -24.36 8.27
CA ASP A 68 -2.98 -24.07 7.32
C ASP A 68 -2.37 -23.71 5.94
N PRO A 69 -1.78 -24.67 5.21
CA PRO A 69 -0.99 -24.42 4.00
C PRO A 69 -1.80 -23.88 2.81
N GLU A 70 -3.11 -24.11 2.78
CA GLU A 70 -4.00 -23.65 1.72
C GLU A 70 -4.84 -22.42 2.13
N GLY A 71 -4.76 -22.00 3.39
CA GLY A 71 -5.53 -20.87 3.89
C GLY A 71 -4.99 -19.51 3.45
N ALA A 72 -5.86 -18.50 3.57
CA ALA A 72 -5.53 -17.13 3.21
C ALA A 72 -4.42 -16.53 4.12
N ARG A 73 -4.37 -16.90 5.41
CA ARG A 73 -3.34 -16.44 6.36
C ARG A 73 -3.09 -14.91 6.29
N GLU A 74 -1.86 -14.49 6.00
CA GLU A 74 -1.46 -13.10 5.77
C GLU A 74 -1.67 -12.60 4.32
N HIS A 75 -2.17 -13.42 3.40
CA HIS A 75 -2.38 -13.07 2.00
C HIS A 75 -3.71 -12.35 1.75
N PHE A 76 -3.74 -11.46 0.76
CA PHE A 76 -4.97 -10.83 0.27
C PHE A 76 -5.52 -11.54 -0.97
N ASP A 77 -6.79 -11.28 -1.26
CA ASP A 77 -7.43 -11.67 -2.51
C ASP A 77 -8.30 -10.52 -3.06
N GLU A 78 -8.99 -10.75 -4.18
CA GLU A 78 -9.80 -9.72 -4.85
C GLU A 78 -10.86 -9.09 -3.95
N ARG A 79 -11.38 -9.82 -2.95
CA ARG A 79 -12.40 -9.31 -2.01
C ARG A 79 -11.84 -8.28 -1.05
N ASP A 80 -10.51 -8.17 -0.97
CA ASP A 80 -9.81 -7.16 -0.19
C ASP A 80 -9.56 -5.88 -0.99
N LEU A 81 -9.93 -5.79 -2.28
CA LEU A 81 -9.87 -4.53 -3.00
C LEU A 81 -10.84 -3.50 -2.40
N TYR A 82 -10.36 -2.27 -2.20
CA TYR A 82 -11.27 -1.16 -1.97
C TYR A 82 -12.25 -1.02 -3.15
N SER A 83 -13.51 -0.67 -2.85
CA SER A 83 -14.60 -0.69 -3.84
C SER A 83 -14.43 0.33 -4.99
N ASP A 84 -13.63 1.36 -4.78
CA ASP A 84 -13.30 2.41 -5.75
C ASP A 84 -12.21 2.01 -6.75
N VAL A 85 -11.38 1.00 -6.44
CA VAL A 85 -10.20 0.63 -7.25
C VAL A 85 -10.57 0.32 -8.70
N ARG A 86 -11.47 -0.66 -8.90
CA ARG A 86 -11.87 -1.08 -10.26
C ARG A 86 -12.49 0.05 -11.08
N PRO A 87 -13.52 0.78 -10.59
CA PRO A 87 -14.12 1.84 -11.39
C PRO A 87 -13.15 3.01 -11.63
N ALA A 88 -12.33 3.41 -10.66
CA ALA A 88 -11.36 4.49 -10.86
C ALA A 88 -10.26 4.09 -11.85
N PHE A 89 -9.71 2.88 -11.76
CA PHE A 89 -8.72 2.39 -12.72
C PHE A 89 -9.29 2.30 -14.13
N LYS A 90 -10.57 1.93 -14.27
CA LYS A 90 -11.26 1.97 -15.57
C LYS A 90 -11.28 3.39 -16.14
N THR A 91 -11.66 4.39 -15.33
CA THR A 91 -11.68 5.80 -15.75
C THR A 91 -10.29 6.30 -16.14
N MET A 92 -9.26 5.99 -15.34
CA MET A 92 -7.88 6.39 -15.62
C MET A 92 -7.33 5.74 -16.91
N ASN A 93 -7.64 4.47 -17.14
CA ASN A 93 -7.32 3.77 -18.39
C ASN A 93 -8.03 4.40 -19.59
N GLU A 94 -9.33 4.71 -19.48
CA GLU A 94 -10.11 5.38 -20.53
C GLU A 94 -9.57 6.79 -20.85
N ALA A 95 -8.94 7.45 -19.88
CA ALA A 95 -8.23 8.72 -20.05
C ALA A 95 -6.81 8.56 -20.65
N GLY A 96 -6.36 7.33 -20.94
CA GLY A 96 -5.06 7.04 -21.54
C GLY A 96 -3.88 7.17 -20.57
N LEU A 97 -4.12 7.06 -19.26
CA LEU A 97 -3.08 7.05 -18.25
C LEU A 97 -2.47 5.65 -18.13
N SER A 98 -1.13 5.59 -18.06
CA SER A 98 -0.44 4.34 -17.73
C SER A 98 -0.49 4.08 -16.22
N LEU A 99 -0.87 2.88 -15.81
CA LEU A 99 -1.05 2.49 -14.42
C LEU A 99 -0.05 1.41 -14.02
N VAL A 100 0.65 1.63 -12.91
CA VAL A 100 1.66 0.71 -12.38
C VAL A 100 1.36 0.45 -10.90
N ILE A 101 1.58 -0.77 -10.44
CA ILE A 101 1.53 -1.11 -9.01
C ILE A 101 2.96 -1.32 -8.53
N ALA A 102 3.35 -0.69 -7.43
CA ALA A 102 4.63 -0.95 -6.78
C ALA A 102 4.57 -0.69 -5.28
N GLY A 103 4.84 -1.72 -4.46
CA GLY A 103 4.73 -1.62 -3.00
C GLY A 103 5.58 -2.64 -2.23
N ASN A 104 5.61 -2.48 -0.91
CA ASN A 104 6.27 -3.43 -0.01
C ASN A 104 5.39 -4.68 0.14
N GLN A 105 5.77 -5.77 -0.51
CA GLN A 105 4.98 -7.00 -0.57
C GLN A 105 5.88 -8.23 -0.76
N PRO A 106 5.43 -9.40 -0.28
CA PRO A 106 6.14 -10.65 -0.55
C PRO A 106 5.97 -11.08 -2.01
N PRO A 107 6.85 -11.96 -2.54
CA PRO A 107 6.83 -12.36 -3.96
C PRO A 107 5.49 -12.88 -4.48
N GLU A 108 4.69 -13.54 -3.62
CA GLU A 108 3.39 -14.12 -3.96
C GLU A 108 2.31 -13.08 -4.28
N ALA A 109 2.49 -11.84 -3.81
CA ALA A 109 1.56 -10.73 -4.10
C ALA A 109 1.55 -10.37 -5.59
N GLY A 110 2.68 -10.50 -6.29
CA GLY A 110 2.79 -10.15 -7.72
C GLY A 110 1.82 -10.92 -8.61
N PRO A 111 1.90 -12.27 -8.65
CA PRO A 111 0.94 -13.09 -9.40
C PRO A 111 -0.51 -12.90 -8.94
N THR A 112 -0.73 -12.63 -7.67
CA THR A 112 -2.08 -12.40 -7.12
C THR A 112 -2.69 -11.10 -7.66
N LEU A 113 -1.92 -10.00 -7.68
CA LEU A 113 -2.34 -8.73 -8.27
C LEU A 113 -2.54 -8.82 -9.79
N ASP A 114 -1.66 -9.55 -10.49
CA ASP A 114 -1.81 -9.79 -11.94
C ASP A 114 -3.11 -10.54 -12.25
N ALA A 115 -3.41 -11.59 -11.48
CA ALA A 115 -4.62 -12.39 -11.64
C ALA A 115 -5.94 -11.62 -11.40
N MET A 116 -5.90 -10.49 -10.66
CA MET A 116 -7.07 -9.62 -10.46
C MET A 116 -7.47 -8.87 -11.74
N GLY A 117 -6.61 -8.80 -12.75
CA GLY A 117 -6.93 -8.17 -14.03
C GLY A 117 -7.33 -6.70 -13.89
N LEU A 118 -6.56 -5.92 -13.12
CA LEU A 118 -6.86 -4.51 -12.83
C LEU A 118 -6.61 -3.56 -14.02
N GLY A 119 -6.06 -4.05 -15.13
CA GLY A 119 -5.71 -3.23 -16.29
C GLY A 119 -4.52 -2.32 -15.99
N VAL A 120 -3.47 -2.88 -15.38
CA VAL A 120 -2.20 -2.19 -15.09
C VAL A 120 -1.14 -2.64 -16.07
N ASP A 121 -0.20 -1.74 -16.38
CA ASP A 121 0.86 -1.93 -17.36
C ASP A 121 2.13 -2.55 -16.75
N GLY A 122 2.23 -2.55 -15.42
CA GLY A 122 3.38 -3.08 -14.71
C GLY A 122 3.12 -3.31 -13.23
N ILE A 123 3.75 -4.34 -12.68
CA ILE A 123 3.71 -4.69 -11.25
C ILE A 123 5.14 -4.84 -10.74
N GLY A 124 5.43 -4.16 -9.63
CA GLY A 124 6.70 -4.16 -8.93
C GLY A 124 6.53 -4.61 -7.49
N ILE A 125 7.33 -5.59 -7.07
CA ILE A 125 7.27 -6.18 -5.72
C ILE A 125 8.62 -5.99 -5.05
N SER A 126 8.63 -5.32 -3.90
CA SER A 126 9.85 -4.99 -3.12
C SER A 126 10.79 -6.19 -2.94
N ASP A 127 10.24 -7.32 -2.49
CA ASP A 127 11.02 -8.48 -2.11
C ASP A 127 11.67 -9.16 -3.32
N VAL A 128 11.04 -9.04 -4.49
CA VAL A 128 11.61 -9.50 -5.77
C VAL A 128 12.77 -8.59 -6.19
N TRP A 129 12.69 -7.30 -5.87
CA TRP A 129 13.75 -6.33 -6.17
C TRP A 129 14.89 -6.32 -5.14
N GLY A 130 14.67 -6.86 -3.94
CA GLY A 130 15.64 -6.85 -2.85
C GLY A 130 15.82 -5.48 -2.19
N THR A 131 14.81 -4.62 -2.25
CA THR A 131 14.77 -3.29 -1.63
C THR A 131 13.33 -2.99 -1.20
N GLN A 132 13.14 -2.07 -0.27
CA GLN A 132 11.82 -1.74 0.28
C GLN A 132 11.70 -0.24 0.53
N LYS A 133 10.47 0.27 0.53
CA LYS A 133 10.21 1.61 1.06
C LYS A 133 10.60 1.68 2.55
N PRO A 134 11.18 2.81 3.01
CA PRO A 134 11.38 4.08 2.28
C PRO A 134 12.78 4.24 1.64
N GLU A 135 13.49 3.14 1.35
CA GLU A 135 14.84 3.17 0.77
C GLU A 135 14.82 3.83 -0.63
N PRO A 136 15.78 4.72 -0.96
CA PRO A 136 15.86 5.34 -2.28
C PRO A 136 15.90 4.32 -3.43
N GLU A 137 16.58 3.20 -3.23
CA GLU A 137 16.73 2.13 -4.21
C GLU A 137 15.38 1.57 -4.67
N PHE A 138 14.38 1.51 -3.80
CA PHE A 138 13.02 1.12 -4.18
C PHE A 138 12.43 2.09 -5.21
N PHE A 139 12.61 3.40 -5.00
CA PHE A 139 12.07 4.42 -5.90
C PHE A 139 12.85 4.49 -7.21
N ASP A 140 14.15 4.17 -7.22
CA ASP A 140 14.92 3.97 -8.44
C ASP A 140 14.32 2.82 -9.29
N ARG A 141 13.95 1.70 -8.65
CA ARG A 141 13.25 0.59 -9.34
C ARG A 141 11.88 0.99 -9.87
N VAL A 142 11.16 1.84 -9.16
CA VAL A 142 9.88 2.40 -9.62
C VAL A 142 10.09 3.23 -10.88
N LEU A 143 11.11 4.10 -10.93
CA LEU A 143 11.45 4.89 -12.10
C LEU A 143 11.83 4.00 -13.30
N GLU A 144 12.65 2.97 -13.08
CA GLU A 144 13.00 1.98 -14.11
C GLU A 144 11.76 1.25 -14.65
N LEU A 145 10.85 0.84 -13.78
CA LEU A 145 9.60 0.18 -14.19
C LEU A 145 8.70 1.14 -14.98
N ALA A 146 8.57 2.38 -14.52
CA ALA A 146 7.77 3.40 -15.20
C ALA A 146 8.31 3.73 -16.60
N ASP A 147 9.63 3.84 -16.77
CA ASP A 147 10.26 4.05 -18.08
C ASP A 147 10.04 2.85 -19.03
N ARG A 148 10.07 1.61 -18.53
CA ARG A 148 9.72 0.44 -19.35
C ARG A 148 8.27 0.46 -19.83
N VAL A 149 7.35 0.91 -18.97
CA VAL A 149 5.92 1.02 -19.29
C VAL A 149 5.67 2.17 -20.26
N ARG A 150 6.31 3.31 -20.04
CA ARG A 150 6.18 4.53 -20.85
C ARG A 150 7.55 5.14 -21.12
N PRO A 151 8.24 4.71 -22.20
CA PRO A 151 9.59 5.15 -22.50
C PRO A 151 9.74 6.67 -22.57
N GLY A 152 10.74 7.19 -21.86
CA GLY A 152 11.05 8.62 -21.79
C GLY A 152 10.21 9.41 -20.78
N VAL A 153 9.37 8.75 -19.96
CA VAL A 153 8.69 9.42 -18.85
C VAL A 153 9.70 9.94 -17.84
N THR A 154 9.52 11.19 -17.41
CA THR A 154 10.36 11.80 -16.39
C THR A 154 9.78 11.58 -14.99
N ALA A 155 10.62 11.66 -13.95
CA ALA A 155 10.16 11.54 -12.57
C ALA A 155 9.00 12.50 -12.25
N GLY A 156 9.08 13.76 -12.72
CA GLY A 156 8.04 14.77 -12.50
C GLY A 156 6.70 14.50 -13.19
N GLU A 157 6.65 13.56 -14.16
CA GLU A 157 5.43 13.09 -14.82
C GLU A 157 4.81 11.87 -14.12
N ILE A 158 5.50 11.31 -13.12
CA ILE A 158 5.02 10.18 -12.34
C ILE A 158 4.33 10.71 -11.08
N LEU A 159 3.07 10.31 -10.89
CA LEU A 159 2.36 10.45 -9.62
C LEU A 159 2.45 9.13 -8.85
N TYR A 160 3.15 9.13 -7.71
CA TYR A 160 3.16 8.03 -6.75
C TYR A 160 2.02 8.21 -5.73
N VAL A 161 1.19 7.18 -5.58
CA VAL A 161 -0.04 7.21 -4.79
C VAL A 161 0.09 6.21 -3.64
N GLY A 162 -0.06 6.67 -2.41
CA GLY A 162 0.04 5.83 -1.21
C GLY A 162 -0.74 6.41 -0.03
N ASP A 163 -0.86 5.66 1.07
CA ASP A 163 -1.54 6.10 2.30
C ASP A 163 -0.57 6.63 3.37
N ARG A 164 0.75 6.52 3.15
CA ARG A 164 1.75 6.89 4.15
C ARG A 164 2.64 8.04 3.71
N VAL A 165 2.64 9.12 4.50
CA VAL A 165 3.58 10.23 4.31
C VAL A 165 5.05 9.81 4.41
N ASP A 166 5.39 9.03 5.44
CA ASP A 166 6.77 8.61 5.74
C ASP A 166 7.31 7.57 4.75
N ASN A 167 6.43 6.68 4.26
CA ASN A 167 6.80 5.53 3.44
C ASN A 167 6.59 5.76 1.94
N ASP A 168 5.61 6.59 1.55
CA ASP A 168 5.24 6.81 0.15
C ASP A 168 5.56 8.23 -0.30
N VAL A 169 4.95 9.23 0.36
CA VAL A 169 4.97 10.63 -0.12
C VAL A 169 6.38 11.22 -0.06
N LEU A 170 6.98 11.28 1.13
CA LEU A 170 8.28 11.93 1.31
C LEU A 170 9.40 11.26 0.49
N PRO A 171 9.55 9.92 0.47
CA PRO A 171 10.59 9.30 -0.33
C PRO A 171 10.32 9.36 -1.84
N ALA A 172 9.08 9.21 -2.33
CA ALA A 172 8.79 9.38 -3.76
C ALA A 172 9.09 10.81 -4.23
N ARG A 173 8.75 11.81 -3.41
CA ARG A 173 9.09 13.21 -3.69
C ARG A 173 10.60 13.45 -3.73
N ARG A 174 11.38 12.79 -2.86
CA ARG A 174 12.86 12.87 -2.91
C ARG A 174 13.43 12.29 -4.21
N ALA A 175 12.78 11.29 -4.78
CA ALA A 175 13.11 10.74 -6.10
C ALA A 175 12.61 11.61 -7.28
N GLY A 176 12.01 12.77 -7.01
CA GLY A 176 11.56 13.73 -8.02
C GLY A 176 10.15 13.48 -8.56
N MET A 177 9.39 12.56 -7.96
CA MET A 177 8.01 12.27 -8.36
C MET A 177 7.00 13.27 -7.78
N ARG A 178 5.87 13.41 -8.46
CA ARG A 178 4.64 13.96 -7.84
C ARG A 178 4.04 12.90 -6.93
N THR A 179 3.24 13.33 -5.96
CA THR A 179 2.71 12.44 -4.92
C THR A 179 1.27 12.73 -4.56
N ALA A 180 0.49 11.68 -4.34
CA ALA A 180 -0.86 11.76 -3.80
C ALA A 180 -0.94 10.96 -2.49
N LEU A 181 -1.49 11.58 -1.45
CA LEU A 181 -1.77 10.92 -0.18
C LEU A 181 -3.24 10.52 -0.12
N LEU A 182 -3.50 9.23 0.10
CA LEU A 182 -4.84 8.70 0.34
C LEU A 182 -5.16 8.69 1.84
N ARG A 183 -6.33 9.19 2.19
CA ARG A 183 -6.85 9.23 3.56
C ARG A 183 -7.62 7.95 3.89
N ARG A 184 -6.91 6.82 3.93
CA ARG A 184 -7.48 5.53 4.34
C ARG A 184 -6.46 4.65 5.07
N GLY A 185 -6.91 3.49 5.51
CA GLY A 185 -6.09 2.58 6.34
C GLY A 185 -5.71 3.11 7.71
N ILE A 186 -4.85 2.33 8.37
CA ILE A 186 -4.44 2.59 9.77
C ILE A 186 -3.48 3.79 9.91
N TYR A 187 -2.85 4.22 8.82
CA TYR A 187 -1.92 5.36 8.81
C TYR A 187 -2.52 6.61 8.15
N GLY A 188 -3.19 6.49 7.01
CA GLY A 188 -3.54 7.62 6.15
C GLY A 188 -4.36 8.72 6.83
N TYR A 189 -5.38 8.38 7.61
CA TYR A 189 -6.15 9.40 8.36
C TYR A 189 -5.29 10.21 9.34
N ARG A 190 -4.37 9.55 10.05
CA ARG A 190 -3.49 10.22 11.01
C ARG A 190 -2.44 11.04 10.28
N HIS A 191 -1.82 10.48 9.24
CA HIS A 191 -0.76 11.15 8.49
C HIS A 191 -1.31 12.41 7.79
N ALA A 192 -2.52 12.34 7.24
CA ALA A 192 -3.22 13.49 6.66
C ALA A 192 -3.56 14.60 7.65
N ALA A 193 -3.59 14.31 8.97
CA ALA A 193 -3.82 15.31 10.01
C ALA A 193 -2.51 15.98 10.48
N THR A 194 -1.36 15.62 9.91
CA THR A 194 -0.06 16.25 10.22
C THR A 194 0.32 17.31 9.18
N PRO A 195 1.12 18.32 9.54
CA PRO A 195 1.63 19.30 8.57
C PRO A 195 2.40 18.68 7.40
N ASP A 196 3.02 17.51 7.60
CA ASP A 196 3.75 16.84 6.52
C ASP A 196 2.84 16.34 5.39
N ALA A 197 1.53 16.24 5.60
CA ALA A 197 0.57 15.95 4.54
C ALA A 197 0.58 17.01 3.42
N GLU A 198 0.89 18.28 3.75
CA GLU A 198 1.00 19.38 2.78
C GLU A 198 2.18 19.19 1.81
N ARG A 199 3.03 18.18 2.04
CA ARG A 199 4.13 17.81 1.14
C ARG A 199 3.68 16.96 -0.04
N ALA A 200 2.48 16.36 0.02
CA ALA A 200 1.85 15.72 -1.12
C ALA A 200 1.33 16.79 -2.10
N ASP A 201 1.27 16.49 -3.39
CA ASP A 201 0.66 17.37 -4.39
C ASP A 201 -0.87 17.40 -4.26
N VAL A 202 -1.46 16.32 -3.75
CA VAL A 202 -2.88 16.22 -3.44
C VAL A 202 -3.11 15.26 -2.27
N VAL A 203 -4.13 15.55 -1.46
CA VAL A 203 -4.66 14.65 -0.43
C VAL A 203 -6.12 14.35 -0.77
N VAL A 204 -6.46 13.07 -0.90
CA VAL A 204 -7.79 12.61 -1.34
C VAL A 204 -8.30 11.46 -0.46
N ASP A 205 -9.62 11.28 -0.39
CA ASP A 205 -10.25 10.21 0.40
C ASP A 205 -10.37 8.89 -0.38
N ASP A 206 -10.42 8.94 -1.71
CA ASP A 206 -10.56 7.78 -2.59
C ASP A 206 -9.95 8.02 -3.98
N LEU A 207 -9.95 6.98 -4.82
CA LEU A 207 -9.40 7.01 -6.17
C LEU A 207 -10.31 7.74 -7.18
N HIS A 208 -11.59 7.98 -6.86
CA HIS A 208 -12.46 8.82 -7.69
C HIS A 208 -12.02 10.28 -7.60
N GLN A 209 -11.84 10.78 -6.39
CA GLN A 209 -11.31 12.13 -6.16
C GLN A 209 -9.93 12.31 -6.80
N LEU A 210 -9.10 11.26 -6.77
CA LEU A 210 -7.82 11.29 -7.48
C LEU A 210 -7.99 11.41 -9.00
N SER A 211 -8.91 10.64 -9.58
CA SER A 211 -9.23 10.70 -11.01
C SER A 211 -9.76 12.09 -11.42
N ASP A 212 -10.61 12.69 -10.59
CA ASP A 212 -11.14 14.05 -10.80
C ASP A 212 -10.00 15.07 -10.75
N TRP A 213 -9.13 14.99 -9.73
CA TRP A 213 -7.99 15.89 -9.59
C TRP A 213 -7.04 15.83 -10.79
N ILE A 214 -6.77 14.64 -11.33
CA ILE A 214 -5.92 14.47 -12.52
C ILE A 214 -6.56 15.13 -13.73
N SER A 215 -7.87 14.94 -13.91
CA SER A 215 -8.61 15.54 -15.02
C SER A 215 -8.55 17.07 -15.00
N ASP A 216 -8.47 17.67 -13.81
CA ASP A 216 -8.31 19.11 -13.61
C ASP A 216 -6.89 19.63 -13.87
N GLN A 217 -5.87 18.76 -13.99
CA GLN A 217 -4.48 19.18 -14.27
C GLN A 217 -4.21 19.47 -15.76
N GLY A 218 -5.12 19.10 -16.67
CA GLY A 218 -4.94 19.21 -18.13
C GLY A 218 -4.04 18.12 -18.72
#